data_AF-A0A2R6X4B9-F1
#
_entry.id   AF-A0A2R6X4B9-F1
#
_cell.length_a   1.000
_cell.length_b   1.000
_cell.length_c   1.000
_cell.angle_alpha   90.00
_cell.angle_beta   90.00
_cell.angle_gamma   90.00
#
_symmetry.space_group_name_H-M   'P 1'
#
loop_
_entity.id
_entity.type
_entity.pdbx_description
1 polymer ?
#
loop_
_entity_poly.entity_id
_entity_poly.type
_entity_poly.pdbx_seq_one_letter_code
_entity_poly.pdbx_strand_id
1 'polypeptide(L)'
;MVASKISSTAVMAVLIFAELLHSASAVTHTVTWTYAENATQFDQWASAQTFQVADIIHFDYDSSHNVFEVTKADVESCNLNNPIVQYKTVGANVTLVRSGYFGFICGVPGHCDSGFMKMNVQVLAANSSSPPSATPSPSPSPSPSPSPTSSSPGPGPVSSPTAAPPISAPTDSPPPSISLLPSDASSLRSRAVMIVGALVAGCTAVFA
;
A
#
# COMPACT_ATOMS: atom_id res chain seq x y z
N MET A 1 20.45 -24.12 -53.83
CA MET A 1 20.19 -24.35 -52.39
C MET A 1 21.18 -23.51 -51.62
N VAL A 2 20.81 -22.33 -51.15
CA VAL A 2 21.70 -21.51 -50.31
C VAL A 2 21.47 -21.97 -48.88
N ALA A 3 22.39 -22.78 -48.36
CA ALA A 3 22.42 -23.14 -46.96
C ALA A 3 22.65 -21.86 -46.15
N SER A 4 21.59 -21.33 -45.55
CA SER A 4 21.68 -20.23 -44.61
C SER A 4 22.56 -20.70 -43.46
N LYS A 5 23.81 -20.22 -43.40
CA LYS A 5 24.68 -20.40 -42.23
C LYS A 5 24.05 -19.57 -41.12
N ILE A 6 23.14 -20.18 -40.38
CA ILE A 6 22.60 -19.60 -39.16
C ILE A 6 23.82 -19.35 -38.25
N SER A 7 24.19 -18.09 -38.12
CA SER A 7 25.37 -17.68 -37.37
C SER A 7 25.22 -18.14 -35.93
N SER A 8 26.20 -18.88 -35.40
CA SER A 8 26.19 -19.36 -34.02
C SER A 8 25.94 -18.23 -33.00
N THR A 9 26.44 -17.02 -33.30
CA THR A 9 26.14 -15.80 -32.53
C THR A 9 24.67 -15.38 -32.55
N ALA A 10 23.96 -15.58 -33.66
CA ALA A 10 22.53 -15.29 -33.75
C ALA A 10 21.71 -16.31 -32.93
N VAL A 11 22.12 -17.58 -32.89
CA VAL A 11 21.48 -18.60 -32.05
C VAL A 11 21.69 -18.28 -30.56
N MET A 12 22.92 -17.96 -30.17
CA MET A 12 23.21 -17.58 -28.78
C MET A 12 22.50 -16.30 -28.35
N ALA A 13 22.39 -15.30 -29.23
CA ALA A 13 21.68 -14.05 -28.93
C ALA A 13 20.17 -14.30 -28.73
N VAL A 14 19.55 -15.19 -29.50
CA VAL A 14 18.13 -15.57 -29.34
C VAL A 14 17.90 -16.34 -28.05
N LEU A 15 18.82 -17.23 -27.65
CA LEU A 15 18.74 -17.95 -26.37
C LEU A 15 18.87 -17.01 -25.17
N ILE A 16 19.81 -16.05 -25.21
CA ILE A 16 19.97 -15.05 -24.15
C ILE A 16 18.75 -14.12 -24.07
N PHE A 17 18.17 -13.72 -25.21
CA PHE A 17 16.95 -12.89 -25.21
C PHE A 17 15.70 -13.64 -24.71
N ALA A 18 15.62 -14.96 -24.90
CA ALA A 18 14.51 -15.78 -24.42
C ALA A 18 14.49 -15.90 -22.87
N GLU A 19 15.65 -15.82 -22.21
CA GLU A 19 15.76 -15.85 -20.74
C GLU A 19 15.40 -14.51 -20.07
N LEU A 20 15.34 -13.40 -20.82
CA LEU A 20 15.01 -12.07 -20.28
C LEU A 20 13.52 -11.82 -20.06
N LEU A 21 12.64 -12.74 -20.47
CA LEU A 21 11.20 -12.66 -20.21
C LEU A 21 10.86 -13.30 -18.86
N HIS A 22 11.41 -12.76 -17.76
CA HIS A 22 10.86 -13.05 -16.43
C HIS A 22 9.52 -12.33 -16.31
N SER A 23 8.43 -13.05 -16.55
CA SER A 23 7.08 -12.56 -16.33
C SER A 23 6.88 -12.37 -14.82
N ALA A 24 6.74 -11.13 -14.36
CA ALA A 24 6.30 -10.85 -13.00
C ALA A 24 4.82 -11.24 -12.89
N SER A 25 4.55 -12.44 -12.40
CA SER A 25 3.20 -12.88 -12.03
C SER A 25 2.99 -12.69 -10.54
N ALA A 26 1.79 -12.30 -10.14
CA ALA A 26 1.38 -12.31 -8.74
C ALA A 26 1.52 -13.72 -8.14
N VAL A 27 2.15 -13.82 -6.96
CA VAL A 27 2.32 -15.05 -6.20
C VAL A 27 1.28 -15.09 -5.07
N THR A 28 0.80 -16.28 -4.72
CA THR A 28 -0.04 -16.50 -3.54
C THR A 28 0.79 -17.13 -2.43
N HIS A 29 0.85 -16.48 -1.27
CA HIS A 29 1.49 -16.95 -0.05
C HIS A 29 0.42 -17.42 0.93
N THR A 30 0.45 -18.69 1.32
CA THR A 30 -0.53 -19.24 2.27
C THR A 30 0.03 -19.27 3.68
N VAL A 31 -0.74 -18.73 4.62
CA VAL A 31 -0.47 -18.79 6.06
C VAL A 31 -1.59 -19.57 6.74
N THR A 32 -1.23 -20.53 7.61
CA THR A 32 -2.20 -21.17 8.51
C THR A 32 -2.55 -20.20 9.64
N TRP A 33 -3.65 -19.48 9.48
CA TRP A 33 -4.07 -18.38 10.35
C TRP A 33 -4.91 -18.87 11.53
N THR A 34 -4.29 -19.65 12.39
CA THR A 34 -4.88 -20.15 13.64
C THR A 34 -4.19 -19.56 14.86
N TYR A 35 -4.63 -19.91 16.06
CA TYR A 35 -3.93 -19.49 17.28
C TYR A 35 -2.47 -19.98 17.26
N ALA A 36 -1.50 -19.05 17.37
CA ALA A 36 -0.09 -19.37 17.29
C ALA A 36 0.46 -20.07 18.54
N GLU A 37 1.58 -20.76 18.40
CA GLU A 37 2.35 -21.36 19.49
C GLU A 37 3.12 -20.30 20.30
N ASN A 38 3.48 -19.19 19.66
CA ASN A 38 4.17 -18.06 20.28
C ASN A 38 3.89 -16.74 19.54
N ALA A 39 4.17 -15.62 20.22
CA ALA A 39 3.82 -14.28 19.72
C ALA A 39 4.59 -13.82 18.48
N THR A 40 5.64 -14.55 18.08
CA THR A 40 6.48 -14.18 16.93
C THR A 40 6.23 -15.05 15.69
N GLN A 41 5.42 -16.11 15.79
CA GLN A 41 5.25 -17.10 14.73
C GLN A 41 4.83 -16.47 13.39
N PHE A 42 3.83 -15.58 13.40
CA PHE A 42 3.33 -14.97 12.18
C PHE A 42 4.29 -13.93 11.60
N ASP A 43 4.93 -13.14 12.44
CA ASP A 43 5.96 -12.20 11.99
C ASP A 43 7.17 -12.94 11.39
N GLN A 44 7.57 -14.07 11.98
CA GLN A 44 8.62 -14.94 11.43
C GLN A 44 8.20 -15.51 10.07
N TRP A 45 6.99 -16.05 9.96
CA TRP A 45 6.45 -16.54 8.68
C TRP A 45 6.47 -15.45 7.61
N ALA A 46 5.98 -14.25 7.94
CA ALA A 46 5.94 -13.11 7.02
C ALA A 46 7.34 -12.66 6.60
N SER A 47 8.30 -12.61 7.55
CA SER A 47 9.69 -12.21 7.27
C SER A 47 10.45 -13.20 6.39
N ALA A 48 10.01 -14.45 6.33
CA ALA A 48 10.56 -15.48 5.46
C ALA A 48 10.06 -15.38 4.00
N GLN A 49 9.07 -14.53 3.73
CA GLN A 49 8.54 -14.28 2.39
C GLN A 49 9.17 -13.03 1.75
N THR A 50 9.06 -12.93 0.43
CA THR A 50 9.33 -11.69 -0.31
C THR A 50 8.05 -11.27 -1.01
N PHE A 51 7.34 -10.30 -0.42
CA PHE A 51 6.08 -9.81 -0.97
C PHE A 51 6.29 -8.67 -1.96
N GLN A 52 5.60 -8.74 -3.09
CA GLN A 52 5.51 -7.70 -4.10
C GLN A 52 4.07 -7.18 -4.22
N VAL A 53 3.94 -6.03 -4.88
CA VAL A 53 2.62 -5.50 -5.22
C VAL A 53 1.89 -6.49 -6.12
N ALA A 54 0.59 -6.67 -5.87
CA ALA A 54 -0.32 -7.62 -6.49
C ALA A 54 -0.21 -9.08 -6.01
N ASP A 55 0.77 -9.43 -5.18
CA ASP A 55 0.77 -10.74 -4.50
C ASP A 55 -0.46 -10.88 -3.60
N ILE A 56 -0.81 -12.13 -3.30
CA ILE A 56 -1.96 -12.49 -2.47
C ILE A 56 -1.45 -13.18 -1.22
N ILE A 57 -1.96 -12.79 -0.05
CA ILE A 57 -1.88 -13.58 1.18
C ILE A 57 -3.18 -14.35 1.32
N HIS A 58 -3.11 -15.68 1.26
CA HIS A 58 -4.22 -16.56 1.59
C HIS A 58 -4.12 -16.94 3.06
N PHE A 59 -5.06 -16.43 3.85
CA PHE A 59 -5.24 -16.78 5.25
C PHE A 59 -6.12 -18.02 5.35
N ASP A 60 -5.51 -19.16 5.63
CA ASP A 60 -6.20 -20.44 5.82
C ASP A 60 -6.65 -20.57 7.28
N TYR A 61 -7.96 -20.46 7.51
CA TYR A 61 -8.59 -20.51 8.83
C TYR A 61 -10.06 -20.93 8.72
N ASP A 62 -10.64 -21.43 9.82
CA ASP A 62 -12.05 -21.88 9.89
C ASP A 62 -13.02 -20.75 10.34
N SER A 63 -14.27 -21.06 10.68
CA SER A 63 -15.21 -20.01 11.12
C SER A 63 -14.92 -19.42 12.51
N SER A 64 -13.90 -19.90 13.24
CA SER A 64 -13.52 -19.42 14.56
C SER A 64 -12.55 -18.24 14.54
N HIS A 65 -12.09 -17.82 13.35
CA HIS A 65 -11.17 -16.71 13.19
C HIS A 65 -11.68 -15.72 12.13
N ASN A 66 -10.99 -14.59 12.00
CA ASN A 66 -11.22 -13.60 10.98
C ASN A 66 -9.92 -12.81 10.74
N VAL A 67 -9.92 -11.97 9.71
CA VAL A 67 -8.76 -11.15 9.36
C VAL A 67 -9.19 -9.70 9.19
N PHE A 68 -8.53 -8.81 9.90
CA PHE A 68 -8.66 -7.37 9.76
C PHE A 68 -7.33 -6.79 9.33
N GLU A 69 -7.35 -5.96 8.29
CA GLU A 69 -6.22 -5.09 7.97
C GLU A 69 -6.32 -3.83 8.83
N VAL A 70 -5.25 -3.49 9.52
CA VAL A 70 -5.20 -2.37 10.46
C VAL A 70 -3.87 -1.61 10.36
N THR A 71 -3.80 -0.45 11.02
CA THR A 71 -2.54 0.33 11.05
C THR A 71 -1.49 -0.36 11.94
N LYS A 72 -0.23 0.06 11.81
CA LYS A 72 0.85 -0.46 12.68
C LYS A 72 0.56 -0.26 14.18
N ALA A 73 -0.02 0.88 14.55
CA ALA A 73 -0.37 1.16 15.94
C ALA A 73 -1.53 0.26 16.43
N ASP A 74 -2.46 -0.07 15.54
CA ASP A 74 -3.59 -0.93 15.85
C ASP A 74 -3.21 -2.41 15.92
N VAL A 75 -2.17 -2.85 15.21
CA VAL A 75 -1.56 -4.18 15.42
C VAL A 75 -0.97 -4.29 16.82
N GLU A 76 -0.26 -3.26 17.27
CA GLU A 76 0.38 -3.26 18.60
C GLU A 76 -0.64 -3.25 19.73
N SER A 77 -1.68 -2.41 19.58
CA SER A 77 -2.72 -2.22 20.59
C SER A 77 -3.95 -3.12 20.42
N CYS A 78 -3.96 -3.99 19.40
CA CYS A 78 -5.09 -4.85 19.05
C CYS A 78 -6.42 -4.09 18.87
N ASN A 79 -6.35 -2.91 18.27
CA ASN A 79 -7.48 -2.00 18.15
C ASN A 79 -8.31 -2.28 16.89
N LEU A 80 -9.62 -2.51 17.07
CA LEU A 80 -10.58 -2.77 16.00
C LEU A 80 -11.61 -1.65 15.81
N ASN A 81 -11.40 -0.48 16.42
CA ASN A 81 -12.35 0.62 16.32
C ASN A 81 -12.43 1.20 14.90
N ASN A 82 -11.31 1.20 14.17
CA ASN A 82 -11.24 1.75 12.81
C ASN A 82 -10.34 0.92 11.89
N PRO A 83 -10.73 -0.33 11.56
CA PRO A 83 -9.95 -1.17 10.66
C PRO A 83 -9.94 -0.59 9.25
N ILE A 84 -8.85 -0.84 8.53
CA ILE A 84 -8.69 -0.42 7.13
C ILE A 84 -9.59 -1.30 6.24
N VAL A 85 -9.51 -2.62 6.42
CA VAL A 85 -10.32 -3.61 5.70
C VAL A 85 -10.74 -4.74 6.64
N GLN A 86 -11.90 -5.34 6.40
CA GLN A 86 -12.38 -6.51 7.13
C GLN A 86 -12.63 -7.66 6.14
N TYR A 87 -11.99 -8.80 6.38
CA TYR A 87 -12.17 -10.03 5.59
C TYR A 87 -12.86 -11.06 6.47
N LYS A 88 -14.17 -11.26 6.27
CA LYS A 88 -15.03 -12.12 7.13
C LYS A 88 -15.44 -13.45 6.49
N THR A 89 -14.84 -13.78 5.36
CA THR A 89 -15.06 -15.06 4.68
C THR A 89 -14.02 -16.06 5.15
N VAL A 90 -14.46 -17.27 5.55
CA VAL A 90 -13.58 -18.41 5.85
C VAL A 90 -12.61 -18.61 4.67
N GLY A 91 -11.30 -18.67 4.96
CA GLY A 91 -10.27 -18.66 3.91
C GLY A 91 -10.20 -17.32 3.17
N ALA A 92 -9.54 -16.32 3.75
CA ALA A 92 -9.50 -14.98 3.18
C ALA A 92 -8.31 -14.80 2.23
N ASN A 93 -8.56 -14.24 1.04
CA ASN A 93 -7.52 -13.77 0.12
C ASN A 93 -7.37 -12.26 0.24
N VAL A 94 -6.15 -11.81 0.57
CA VAL A 94 -5.78 -10.40 0.65
C VAL A 94 -4.80 -10.06 -0.46
N THR A 95 -5.20 -9.24 -1.42
CA THR A 95 -4.28 -8.72 -2.45
C THR A 95 -3.49 -7.54 -1.90
N LEU A 96 -2.17 -7.59 -2.03
CA LEU A 96 -1.24 -6.54 -1.59
C LEU A 96 -1.20 -5.42 -2.63
N VAL A 97 -2.14 -4.48 -2.53
CA VAL A 97 -2.37 -3.44 -3.56
C VAL A 97 -1.36 -2.30 -3.60
N ARG A 98 -0.44 -2.24 -2.64
CA ARG A 98 0.55 -1.17 -2.48
C ARG A 98 1.85 -1.70 -1.91
N SER A 99 2.95 -1.02 -2.19
CA SER A 99 4.20 -1.25 -1.46
C SER A 99 4.11 -0.67 -0.06
N GLY A 100 4.90 -1.19 0.87
CA GLY A 100 4.95 -0.71 2.24
C GLY A 100 4.34 -1.68 3.25
N TYR A 101 3.96 -1.13 4.40
CA TYR A 101 3.46 -1.90 5.53
C TYR A 101 1.99 -2.29 5.38
N PHE A 102 1.69 -3.54 5.74
CA PHE A 102 0.36 -4.06 6.04
C PHE A 102 0.38 -4.71 7.43
N GLY A 103 -0.66 -4.46 8.21
CA GLY A 103 -0.84 -5.05 9.53
C GLY A 103 -2.11 -5.87 9.56
N PHE A 104 -2.05 -7.08 10.10
CA PHE A 104 -3.19 -8.00 10.18
C PHE A 104 -3.43 -8.48 11.60
N ILE A 105 -4.68 -8.51 12.03
CA ILE A 105 -5.09 -9.04 13.34
C ILE A 105 -6.34 -9.90 13.24
N CYS A 106 -6.48 -10.85 14.17
CA CYS A 106 -7.73 -11.56 14.41
C CYS A 106 -8.50 -10.82 15.50
N GLY A 107 -9.75 -10.46 15.20
CA GLY A 107 -10.59 -9.68 16.08
C GLY A 107 -11.42 -10.48 17.08
N VAL A 108 -11.17 -11.79 17.20
CA VAL A 108 -11.80 -12.61 18.22
C VAL A 108 -11.18 -12.28 19.58
N PRO A 109 -11.99 -12.06 20.65
CA PRO A 109 -11.47 -11.66 21.95
C PRO A 109 -10.34 -12.57 22.46
N GLY A 110 -9.22 -11.95 22.87
CA GLY A 110 -8.03 -12.66 23.37
C GLY A 110 -7.08 -13.20 22.29
N HIS A 111 -7.49 -13.27 21.02
CA HIS A 111 -6.62 -13.80 19.95
C HIS A 111 -5.49 -12.83 19.60
N CYS A 112 -5.82 -11.55 19.37
CA CYS A 112 -4.79 -10.53 19.16
C CYS A 112 -4.10 -10.14 20.48
N ASP A 113 -4.86 -9.91 21.56
CA ASP A 113 -4.33 -9.38 22.83
C ASP A 113 -3.30 -10.30 23.49
N SER A 114 -3.40 -11.61 23.26
CA SER A 114 -2.38 -12.59 23.69
C SER A 114 -1.07 -12.48 22.88
N GLY A 115 -1.08 -11.73 21.79
CA GLY A 115 -0.01 -11.62 20.81
C GLY A 115 0.02 -12.78 19.81
N PHE A 116 -0.90 -13.75 19.91
CA PHE A 116 -0.82 -15.01 19.16
C PHE A 116 -1.60 -15.03 17.85
N MET A 117 -2.33 -13.96 17.48
CA MET A 117 -2.94 -13.80 16.16
C MET A 117 -2.85 -12.36 15.65
N LYS A 118 -1.62 -11.91 15.45
CA LYS A 118 -1.27 -10.64 14.80
C LYS A 118 -0.04 -10.82 13.90
N MET A 119 0.04 -10.05 12.82
CA MET A 119 1.09 -10.19 11.81
C MET A 119 1.45 -8.86 11.15
N ASN A 120 2.74 -8.63 10.99
CA ASN A 120 3.33 -7.50 10.31
C ASN A 120 3.91 -7.94 8.96
N VAL A 121 3.49 -7.29 7.88
CA VAL A 121 3.93 -7.61 6.52
C VAL A 121 4.56 -6.38 5.87
N GLN A 122 5.71 -6.58 5.23
CA GLN A 122 6.40 -5.55 4.46
C GLN A 122 6.43 -5.95 2.97
N VAL A 123 5.84 -5.09 2.14
CA VAL A 123 5.77 -5.27 0.69
C VAL A 123 6.83 -4.40 0.03
N LEU A 124 7.59 -4.98 -0.89
CA LEU A 124 8.64 -4.28 -1.61
C LEU A 124 8.05 -3.20 -2.52
N ALA A 125 8.79 -2.10 -2.67
CA ALA A 125 8.55 -1.16 -3.76
C ALA A 125 8.80 -1.88 -5.08
N ALA A 126 7.97 -1.61 -6.09
CA ALA A 126 8.29 -2.03 -7.43
C ALA A 126 9.68 -1.48 -7.78
N ASN A 127 10.59 -2.35 -8.22
CA ASN A 127 11.86 -1.91 -8.79
C ASN A 127 11.53 -1.18 -10.10
N SER A 128 11.25 0.11 -10.00
CA SER A 128 11.32 1.00 -11.16
C SER A 128 12.80 1.01 -11.56
N SER A 129 13.15 0.28 -12.61
CA SER A 129 14.27 0.67 -13.44
C SER A 129 13.99 2.11 -13.86
N SER A 130 14.60 3.06 -13.16
CA SER A 130 14.44 4.48 -13.45
C SER A 130 14.72 4.69 -14.94
N PRO A 131 13.82 5.33 -15.71
CA PRO A 131 14.17 5.75 -17.06
C PRO A 131 15.45 6.60 -16.98
N PRO A 132 16.41 6.47 -17.92
CA PRO A 132 17.63 7.27 -17.89
C PRO A 132 17.26 8.74 -17.80
N SER A 133 17.82 9.41 -16.80
CA SER A 133 17.60 10.83 -16.51
C SER A 133 17.76 11.63 -17.80
N ALA A 134 16.67 12.26 -18.27
CA ALA A 134 16.74 13.16 -19.41
C ALA A 134 17.66 14.33 -19.02
N THR A 135 18.70 14.55 -19.82
CA THR A 135 19.66 15.65 -19.65
C THR A 135 18.91 16.98 -19.57
N PRO A 136 19.24 17.88 -18.62
CA PRO A 136 18.61 19.20 -18.58
C PRO A 136 18.91 19.96 -19.87
N SER A 137 17.86 20.38 -20.58
CA SER A 137 17.98 21.26 -21.74
C SER A 137 18.57 22.61 -21.30
N PRO A 138 19.53 23.19 -22.04
CA PRO A 138 20.12 24.48 -21.68
C PRO A 138 19.04 25.58 -21.73
N SER A 139 18.97 26.35 -20.65
CA SER A 139 18.11 27.53 -20.53
C SER A 139 18.57 28.62 -21.50
N PRO A 140 17.69 29.23 -22.31
CA PRO A 140 18.04 30.43 -23.06
C PRO A 140 18.05 31.66 -22.13
N SER A 141 19.11 32.45 -22.21
CA SER A 141 19.23 33.79 -21.61
C SER A 141 19.99 34.68 -22.61
N PRO A 142 19.85 36.03 -22.62
CA PRO A 142 18.80 36.92 -22.12
C PRO A 142 18.24 37.81 -23.26
N SER A 143 17.26 38.67 -23.00
CA SER A 143 17.01 39.85 -23.86
C SER A 143 17.00 41.13 -23.02
N PRO A 144 17.71 42.20 -23.42
CA PRO A 144 17.83 43.43 -22.65
C PRO A 144 16.58 44.30 -22.84
N SER A 145 16.03 44.82 -21.75
CA SER A 145 15.00 45.87 -21.81
C SER A 145 15.62 47.23 -21.45
N PRO A 146 15.38 48.28 -22.25
CA PRO A 146 16.00 49.59 -22.05
C PRO A 146 15.37 50.39 -20.89
N SER A 147 16.21 51.13 -20.17
CA SER A 147 15.83 52.32 -19.39
C SER A 147 15.83 53.54 -20.33
N PRO A 148 15.02 54.61 -20.15
CA PRO A 148 15.14 55.59 -19.04
C PRO A 148 13.73 56.10 -18.58
N THR A 149 13.47 57.04 -17.65
CA THR A 149 14.17 58.24 -17.18
C THR A 149 13.55 58.75 -15.86
N SER A 150 14.38 59.47 -15.11
CA SER A 150 14.23 60.23 -13.86
C SER A 150 13.00 61.16 -13.69
N SER A 151 12.48 61.27 -12.45
CA SER A 151 12.00 62.55 -11.87
C SER A 151 11.93 62.50 -10.32
N SER A 152 12.98 63.05 -9.70
CA SER A 152 13.07 63.92 -8.49
C SER A 152 12.29 63.68 -7.17
N PRO A 153 12.85 64.16 -6.03
CA PRO A 153 12.50 63.73 -4.66
C PRO A 153 11.59 64.70 -3.89
N GLY A 154 10.88 64.16 -2.88
CA GLY A 154 10.19 64.93 -1.85
C GLY A 154 10.23 64.19 -0.50
N PRO A 155 10.61 64.85 0.62
CA PRO A 155 10.91 64.20 1.89
C PRO A 155 9.70 64.15 2.83
N GLY A 156 9.69 63.17 3.74
CA GLY A 156 8.80 63.15 4.90
C GLY A 156 8.90 61.87 5.72
N PRO A 157 9.45 61.91 6.96
CA PRO A 157 9.58 60.75 7.83
C PRO A 157 8.46 60.72 8.88
N VAL A 158 7.86 59.57 9.18
CA VAL A 158 7.16 59.39 10.47
C VAL A 158 7.23 57.92 10.96
N SER A 159 8.08 57.74 11.96
CA SER A 159 7.95 56.96 13.21
C SER A 159 7.28 55.57 13.26
N SER A 160 8.09 54.63 13.76
CA SER A 160 7.83 53.32 14.40
C SER A 160 6.96 53.40 15.69
N PRO A 161 6.96 52.39 16.60
CA PRO A 161 6.24 51.11 16.58
C PRO A 161 5.34 50.95 17.84
N THR A 162 4.38 50.02 17.88
CA THR A 162 3.67 49.64 19.14
C THR A 162 3.09 48.23 18.96
N ALA A 163 3.74 47.18 19.47
CA ALA A 163 3.67 46.62 20.82
C ALA A 163 2.65 45.47 20.93
N ALA A 164 3.17 44.30 21.30
CA ALA A 164 2.40 43.15 21.77
C ALA A 164 1.75 43.45 23.14
N PRO A 165 0.77 42.62 23.52
CA PRO A 165 0.92 41.93 24.81
C PRO A 165 0.56 40.43 24.73
N PRO A 166 0.96 39.62 25.74
CA PRO A 166 0.64 38.20 25.86
C PRO A 166 -0.45 37.91 26.92
N ILE A 167 -0.72 36.61 27.16
CA ILE A 167 -1.42 35.98 28.31
C ILE A 167 -2.95 35.82 28.04
N SER A 168 -3.58 34.64 28.03
CA SER A 168 -3.68 33.64 29.12
C SER A 168 -4.20 32.27 28.63
N ALA A 169 -3.53 31.21 29.09
CA ALA A 169 -4.00 30.03 29.86
C ALA A 169 -5.43 29.42 29.69
N PRO A 170 -5.61 28.12 30.05
CA PRO A 170 -6.61 27.22 29.51
C PRO A 170 -7.93 27.21 30.31
N THR A 171 -9.03 26.84 29.66
CA THR A 171 -10.30 26.54 30.34
C THR A 171 -10.62 25.06 30.19
N ASP A 172 -10.49 24.40 31.33
CA ASP A 172 -10.99 23.09 31.69
C ASP A 172 -12.53 23.07 31.61
N SER A 173 -13.12 22.07 30.97
CA SER A 173 -14.55 21.77 31.12
C SER A 173 -14.85 20.28 30.89
N PRO A 174 -15.65 19.66 31.79
CA PRO A 174 -15.83 18.21 31.94
C PRO A 174 -16.85 17.59 30.96
N PRO A 175 -16.92 16.24 30.86
CA PRO A 175 -17.79 15.55 29.92
C PRO A 175 -19.23 15.40 30.44
N PRO A 176 -20.24 15.35 29.55
CA PRO A 176 -21.52 14.74 29.88
C PRO A 176 -21.53 13.24 29.54
N SER A 177 -22.05 12.47 30.49
CA SER A 177 -22.36 11.05 30.40
C SER A 177 -23.70 10.77 29.69
N ILE A 178 -23.91 9.48 29.41
CA ILE A 178 -25.17 8.75 29.25
C ILE A 178 -25.86 8.82 27.87
N SER A 179 -25.88 7.71 27.13
CA SER A 179 -27.10 6.89 27.00
C SER A 179 -26.93 5.73 26.02
N LEU A 180 -27.15 4.53 26.56
CA LEU A 180 -27.41 3.28 25.87
C LEU A 180 -28.77 3.35 25.16
N LEU A 181 -28.80 2.91 23.91
CA LEU A 181 -30.02 2.47 23.22
C LEU A 181 -29.62 1.40 22.20
N PRO A 182 -30.14 0.16 22.30
CA PRO A 182 -30.06 -0.79 21.21
C PRO A 182 -31.20 -0.49 20.22
N SER A 183 -30.89 -0.41 18.93
CA SER A 183 -31.87 -0.37 17.86
C SER A 183 -31.56 -1.50 16.89
N ASP A 184 -32.24 -2.63 17.13
CA ASP A 184 -32.52 -3.63 16.11
C ASP A 184 -33.39 -2.99 15.02
N ALA A 185 -32.92 -3.07 13.77
CA ALA A 185 -33.78 -3.02 12.61
C ALA A 185 -33.09 -3.70 11.43
N SER A 186 -33.57 -4.90 11.14
CA SER A 186 -33.36 -5.60 9.88
C SER A 186 -33.73 -4.72 8.69
N SER A 187 -32.90 -4.70 7.64
CA SER A 187 -33.34 -4.24 6.33
C SER A 187 -32.81 -5.16 5.23
N LEU A 188 -33.79 -5.81 4.59
CA LEU A 188 -33.69 -6.58 3.35
C LEU A 188 -33.49 -5.63 2.15
N ARG A 189 -32.96 -6.18 1.05
CA ARG A 189 -32.81 -5.63 -0.33
C ARG A 189 -31.47 -4.88 -0.50
N SER A 190 -30.70 -5.03 -1.56
CA SER A 190 -31.07 -5.34 -2.94
C SER A 190 -29.83 -5.81 -3.72
N ARG A 191 -30.11 -6.41 -4.87
CA ARG A 191 -29.23 -7.12 -5.80
C ARG A 191 -28.23 -6.17 -6.48
N ALA A 192 -27.00 -6.63 -6.69
CA ALA A 192 -26.21 -6.25 -7.86
C ALA A 192 -25.26 -7.39 -8.24
N VAL A 193 -25.60 -8.04 -9.34
CA VAL A 193 -24.71 -8.90 -10.12
C VAL A 193 -23.58 -8.03 -10.67
N MET A 194 -22.33 -8.44 -10.44
CA MET A 194 -21.21 -8.06 -11.30
C MET A 194 -20.47 -9.33 -11.67
N ILE A 195 -20.98 -9.98 -12.73
CA ILE A 195 -20.21 -10.89 -13.58
C ILE A 195 -19.53 -10.00 -14.62
N VAL A 196 -18.23 -9.75 -14.46
CA VAL A 196 -17.32 -9.30 -15.54
C VAL A 196 -15.95 -9.86 -15.17
N GLY A 197 -15.50 -10.95 -15.79
CA GLY A 197 -14.55 -10.92 -16.91
C GLY A 197 -13.15 -11.26 -16.37
N ALA A 198 -12.28 -12.04 -17.00
CA ALA A 198 -12.25 -12.58 -18.34
C ALA A 198 -11.34 -13.81 -18.37
N LEU A 199 -11.64 -14.72 -19.29
CA LEU A 199 -10.76 -15.79 -19.76
C LEU A 199 -9.41 -15.22 -20.22
N VAL A 200 -8.32 -15.69 -19.63
CA VAL A 200 -7.03 -15.79 -20.30
C VAL A 200 -6.26 -16.99 -19.74
N ALA A 201 -6.34 -18.13 -20.43
CA ALA A 201 -5.26 -19.14 -20.50
C ALA A 201 -5.63 -20.26 -21.48
N GLY A 202 -6.05 -19.89 -22.68
CA GLY A 202 -5.99 -20.79 -23.83
C GLY A 202 -4.66 -20.57 -24.54
N CYS A 203 -3.62 -21.31 -24.18
CA CYS A 203 -2.47 -21.57 -25.06
C CYS A 203 -1.53 -22.66 -24.49
N THR A 204 -2.03 -23.88 -24.30
CA THR A 204 -1.17 -25.08 -24.16
C THR A 204 -1.76 -26.22 -24.99
N ALA A 205 -1.86 -26.00 -26.30
CA ALA A 205 -2.21 -27.07 -27.24
C ALA A 205 -1.57 -26.83 -28.60
N VAL A 206 -0.23 -26.87 -28.68
CA VAL A 206 0.48 -27.38 -29.86
C VAL A 206 1.83 -27.91 -29.36
N PHE A 207 1.95 -29.23 -29.20
CA PHE A 207 3.15 -30.06 -29.43
C PHE A 207 2.79 -31.49 -28.99
N ALA A 208 2.08 -32.18 -29.88
CA ALA A 208 2.13 -33.63 -30.02
C ALA A 208 2.41 -33.90 -31.50
#